data_AF-A0A5J4TR99-F1
#
_entry.id   AF-A0A5J4TR99-F1
#
_cell.length_a   1.000
_cell.length_b   1.000
_cell.length_c   1.000
_cell.angle_alpha   90.00
_cell.angle_beta   90.00
_cell.angle_gamma   90.00
#
_symmetry.space_group_name_H-M   'P 1'
#
loop_
_entity.id
_entity.type
_entity.pdbx_description
1 polymer ?
#
loop_
_entity_poly.entity_id
_entity_poly.type
_entity_poly.pdbx_seq_one_letter_code
_entity_poly.pdbx_strand_id
1 'polypeptide(L)'
;MEDRAQIAEKTMKIVNEENMKLTQILYPPRNDQEEQYKIEQEKRRLSFIESIQDRFVKYSKQAYDKVNHYTEILKDYAETIKGKILGKDQIPWDQIANELLYGEQRDQNEWQTIVERKEWYCRTIISSMNEQDQEQKIEAMINSSVVNSLYNIFITQDNDTFSQSCTDAFIQLSKYGQVQSKLDIDTHSRISDIIANLYSRNLRVIKQSLNSIFLIIRHEVQITPSTEPYSHFLDFEQYGAIDQFYKVFQDNDNSDIKNMASLCIGQLQHARRFEDDDMKEQIINYLTALSKIEDDNSVVQKSAMQTLKNLLPYQ
;
A
#
# COMPACT_ATOMS: atom_id res chain seq x y z
N MET A 1 -40.78 -22.74 -97.00
CA MET A 1 -39.88 -23.64 -96.22
C MET A 1 -38.76 -22.87 -95.51
N GLU A 2 -38.35 -21.69 -95.99
CA GLU A 2 -37.32 -20.84 -95.36
C GLU A 2 -37.68 -20.30 -93.95
N ASP A 3 -38.96 -20.16 -93.63
CA ASP A 3 -39.40 -19.55 -92.37
C ASP A 3 -39.15 -20.43 -91.13
N ARG A 4 -39.21 -21.77 -91.28
CA ARG A 4 -38.98 -22.70 -90.17
C ARG A 4 -37.51 -22.82 -89.79
N ALA A 5 -36.61 -22.66 -90.76
CA ALA A 5 -35.16 -22.70 -90.53
C ALA A 5 -34.70 -21.45 -89.76
N GLN A 6 -35.21 -20.26 -90.13
CA GLN A 6 -34.90 -19.02 -89.41
C GLN A 6 -35.47 -19.02 -87.99
N ILE A 7 -36.69 -19.54 -87.78
CA ILE A 7 -37.27 -19.68 -86.44
C ILE A 7 -36.44 -20.65 -85.58
N ALA A 8 -36.01 -21.79 -86.14
CA ALA A 8 -35.16 -22.75 -85.43
C ALA A 8 -33.81 -22.16 -85.03
N GLU A 9 -33.15 -21.42 -85.94
CA GLU A 9 -31.88 -20.77 -85.66
C GLU A 9 -32.01 -19.68 -84.57
N LYS A 10 -33.07 -18.87 -84.64
CA LYS A 10 -33.34 -17.82 -83.66
C LYS A 10 -33.65 -18.41 -82.28
N THR A 11 -34.41 -19.50 -82.25
CA THR A 11 -34.73 -20.24 -81.01
C THR A 11 -33.47 -20.86 -80.41
N MET A 12 -32.59 -21.45 -81.23
CA MET A 12 -31.35 -22.05 -80.77
C MET A 12 -30.36 -21.01 -80.22
N LYS A 13 -30.32 -19.79 -80.81
CA LYS A 13 -29.56 -18.66 -80.25
C LYS A 13 -30.06 -18.25 -78.87
N ILE A 14 -31.38 -18.11 -78.69
CA ILE A 14 -31.98 -17.74 -77.40
C ILE A 14 -31.66 -18.81 -76.34
N VAL A 15 -31.83 -20.08 -76.68
CA VAL A 15 -31.52 -21.19 -75.75
C VAL A 15 -30.04 -21.22 -75.37
N ASN A 16 -29.13 -20.95 -76.32
CA ASN A 16 -27.70 -20.89 -76.02
C ASN A 16 -27.33 -19.69 -75.14
N GLU A 17 -27.94 -18.52 -75.36
CA GLU A 17 -27.73 -17.34 -74.51
C GLU A 17 -28.25 -17.55 -73.09
N GLU A 18 -29.43 -18.16 -72.93
CA GLU A 18 -29.99 -18.46 -71.60
C GLU A 18 -29.19 -19.55 -70.89
N ASN A 19 -28.74 -20.59 -71.59
CA ASN A 19 -27.85 -21.61 -71.00
C ASN A 19 -26.50 -21.01 -70.58
N MET A 20 -25.96 -20.05 -71.34
CA MET A 20 -24.72 -19.37 -70.97
C MET A 20 -24.89 -18.51 -69.70
N LYS A 21 -26.05 -17.84 -69.55
CA LYS A 21 -26.41 -17.10 -68.32
C LYS A 21 -26.63 -18.04 -67.12
N LEU A 22 -27.33 -19.17 -67.31
CA LEU A 22 -27.53 -20.20 -66.29
C LEU A 22 -26.20 -20.83 -65.85
N THR A 23 -25.27 -21.05 -66.78
CA THR A 23 -23.93 -21.57 -66.46
C THR A 23 -23.13 -20.56 -65.64
N GLN A 24 -23.24 -19.25 -65.92
CA GLN A 24 -22.60 -18.19 -65.11
C GLN A 24 -23.21 -18.03 -63.71
N ILE A 25 -24.49 -18.38 -63.53
CA ILE A 25 -25.15 -18.34 -62.22
C ILE A 25 -24.84 -19.58 -61.38
N LEU A 26 -24.81 -20.77 -62.01
CA LEU A 26 -24.53 -22.04 -61.34
C LEU A 26 -23.03 -22.24 -61.09
N TYR A 27 -22.19 -21.65 -61.92
CA TYR A 27 -20.73 -21.68 -61.83
C TYR A 27 -20.16 -20.28 -62.08
N PRO A 28 -20.37 -19.33 -61.16
CA PRO A 28 -19.78 -18.00 -61.28
C PRO A 28 -18.26 -18.14 -61.45
N PRO A 29 -17.62 -17.33 -62.30
CA PRO A 29 -16.18 -17.41 -62.50
C PRO A 29 -15.50 -17.30 -61.15
N ARG A 30 -14.81 -18.37 -60.72
CA ARG A 30 -14.05 -18.41 -59.47
C ARG A 30 -13.00 -17.32 -59.53
N ASN A 31 -13.28 -16.19 -58.91
CA ASN A 31 -12.27 -15.20 -58.65
C ASN A 31 -11.53 -15.69 -57.41
N ASP A 32 -10.56 -16.60 -57.60
CA ASP A 32 -9.80 -17.25 -56.52
C ASP A 32 -9.22 -16.22 -55.53
N GLN A 33 -8.95 -14.99 -55.99
CA GLN A 33 -8.52 -13.87 -55.16
C GLN A 33 -9.60 -13.34 -54.21
N GLU A 34 -10.85 -13.29 -54.64
CA GLU A 34 -11.98 -12.80 -53.82
C GLU A 34 -12.40 -13.82 -52.77
N GLU A 35 -12.32 -15.12 -53.11
CA GLU A 35 -12.52 -16.21 -52.17
C GLU A 35 -11.38 -16.29 -51.14
N GLN A 36 -10.12 -16.16 -51.59
CA GLN A 36 -8.98 -16.05 -50.68
C GLN A 36 -9.06 -14.83 -49.77
N TYR A 37 -9.50 -13.68 -50.29
CA TYR A 37 -9.71 -12.48 -49.48
C TYR A 37 -10.78 -12.69 -48.39
N LYS A 38 -11.89 -13.35 -48.72
CA LYS A 38 -12.93 -13.72 -47.75
C LYS A 38 -12.42 -14.69 -46.70
N ILE A 39 -11.64 -15.71 -47.11
CA ILE A 39 -11.00 -16.67 -46.18
C ILE A 39 -10.02 -15.95 -45.24
N GLU A 40 -9.21 -15.02 -45.76
CA GLU A 40 -8.24 -14.25 -44.99
C GLU A 40 -8.93 -13.33 -43.97
N GLN A 41 -10.03 -12.67 -44.35
CA GLN A 41 -10.87 -11.89 -43.43
C GLN A 41 -11.43 -12.76 -42.31
N GLU A 42 -11.94 -13.94 -42.63
CA GLU A 42 -12.56 -14.81 -41.64
C GLU A 42 -11.54 -15.46 -40.70
N LYS A 43 -10.33 -15.74 -41.18
CA LYS A 43 -9.20 -16.10 -40.30
C LYS A 43 -8.86 -14.98 -39.31
N ARG A 44 -8.87 -13.71 -39.74
CA ARG A 44 -8.63 -12.56 -38.85
C ARG A 44 -9.75 -12.41 -37.82
N ARG A 45 -11.01 -12.61 -38.22
CA ARG A 45 -12.15 -12.59 -37.27
C ARG A 45 -12.05 -13.72 -36.26
N LEU A 46 -11.72 -14.94 -36.68
CA LEU A 46 -11.52 -16.08 -35.79
C LEU A 46 -10.39 -15.82 -34.79
N SER A 47 -9.23 -15.36 -35.25
CA SER A 47 -8.11 -15.01 -34.38
C SER A 47 -8.47 -13.89 -33.38
N PHE A 48 -9.28 -12.91 -33.81
CA PHE A 48 -9.77 -11.87 -32.91
C PHE A 48 -10.72 -12.43 -31.84
N ILE A 49 -11.64 -13.33 -32.20
CA ILE A 49 -12.56 -13.99 -31.27
C ILE A 49 -11.77 -14.85 -30.25
N GLU A 50 -10.79 -15.61 -30.69
CA GLU A 50 -9.89 -16.39 -29.81
C GLU A 50 -9.19 -15.47 -28.80
N SER A 51 -8.68 -14.31 -29.24
CA SER A 51 -8.06 -13.32 -28.34
C SER A 51 -9.02 -12.73 -27.29
N ILE A 52 -10.32 -12.66 -27.60
CA ILE A 52 -11.34 -12.23 -26.65
C ILE A 52 -11.64 -13.35 -25.66
N GLN A 53 -11.75 -14.59 -26.13
CA GLN A 53 -11.97 -15.76 -25.28
C GLN A 53 -10.82 -15.95 -24.28
N ASP A 54 -9.57 -15.85 -24.72
CA ASP A 54 -8.40 -15.94 -23.83
C ASP A 54 -8.41 -14.85 -22.76
N ARG A 55 -8.74 -13.60 -23.14
CA ARG A 55 -8.90 -12.51 -22.19
C ARG A 55 -10.03 -12.77 -21.21
N PHE A 56 -11.17 -13.26 -21.68
CA PHE A 56 -12.31 -13.59 -20.83
C PHE A 56 -11.95 -14.68 -19.81
N VAL A 57 -11.34 -15.79 -20.26
CA VAL A 57 -10.87 -16.87 -19.37
C VAL A 57 -9.89 -16.35 -18.33
N LYS A 58 -8.93 -15.51 -18.74
CA LYS A 58 -7.97 -14.87 -17.82
C LYS A 58 -8.67 -14.04 -16.75
N TYR A 59 -9.63 -13.19 -17.14
CA TYR A 59 -10.36 -12.35 -16.19
C TYR A 59 -11.29 -13.16 -15.28
N SER A 60 -11.96 -14.19 -15.80
CA SER A 60 -12.80 -15.08 -15.00
C SER A 60 -11.97 -15.84 -13.96
N LYS A 61 -10.78 -16.31 -14.33
CA LYS A 61 -9.86 -16.95 -13.38
C LYS A 61 -9.42 -15.98 -12.27
N GLN A 62 -8.99 -14.78 -12.63
CA GLN A 62 -8.63 -13.74 -11.65
C GLN A 62 -9.79 -13.39 -10.71
N ALA A 63 -11.02 -13.30 -11.22
CA ALA A 63 -12.20 -13.05 -10.41
C ALA A 63 -12.50 -14.22 -9.46
N TYR A 64 -12.37 -15.46 -9.94
CA TYR A 64 -12.56 -16.67 -9.14
C TYR A 64 -11.52 -16.78 -8.02
N ASP A 65 -10.24 -16.54 -8.32
CA ASP A 65 -9.15 -16.56 -7.34
C ASP A 65 -9.37 -15.49 -6.25
N LYS A 66 -9.82 -14.28 -6.63
CA LYS A 66 -10.22 -13.23 -5.65
C LYS A 66 -11.37 -13.68 -4.75
N VAL A 67 -12.43 -14.27 -5.32
CA VAL A 67 -13.59 -14.72 -4.56
C VAL A 67 -13.22 -15.82 -3.55
N ASN A 68 -12.42 -16.81 -3.98
CA ASN A 68 -11.96 -17.86 -3.09
C ASN A 68 -11.13 -17.31 -1.94
N HIS A 69 -10.23 -16.36 -2.21
CA HIS A 69 -9.42 -15.76 -1.17
C HIS A 69 -10.23 -14.91 -0.19
N TYR A 70 -11.16 -14.06 -0.68
CA TYR A 70 -12.08 -13.35 0.23
C TYR A 70 -12.92 -14.31 1.08
N THR A 71 -13.24 -15.48 0.54
CA THR A 71 -13.94 -16.54 1.30
C THR A 71 -13.06 -17.09 2.42
N GLU A 72 -11.74 -17.23 2.22
CA GLU A 72 -10.79 -17.62 3.27
C GLU A 72 -10.64 -16.54 4.34
N ILE A 73 -10.47 -15.27 3.95
CA ILE A 73 -10.43 -14.13 4.90
C ILE A 73 -11.71 -14.10 5.74
N LEU A 74 -12.87 -14.26 5.10
CA LEU A 74 -14.16 -14.25 5.80
C LEU A 74 -14.33 -15.47 6.72
N LYS A 75 -13.70 -16.60 6.40
CA LYS A 75 -13.66 -17.76 7.30
C LYS A 75 -12.79 -17.48 8.52
N ASP A 76 -11.57 -16.95 8.35
CA ASP A 76 -10.70 -16.53 9.45
C ASP A 76 -11.39 -15.47 10.34
N TYR A 77 -12.08 -14.51 9.70
CA TYR A 77 -12.88 -13.50 10.39
C TYR A 77 -14.02 -14.14 11.19
N ALA A 78 -14.76 -15.08 10.57
CA ALA A 78 -15.85 -15.79 11.22
C ALA A 78 -15.35 -16.68 12.36
N GLU A 79 -14.20 -17.35 12.23
CA GLU A 79 -13.59 -18.16 13.29
C GLU A 79 -13.10 -17.29 14.45
N THR A 80 -12.46 -16.16 14.16
CA THR A 80 -12.05 -15.19 15.19
C THR A 80 -13.24 -14.63 15.95
N ILE A 81 -14.31 -14.24 15.25
CA ILE A 81 -15.56 -13.77 15.87
C ILE A 81 -16.22 -14.90 16.65
N LYS A 82 -16.25 -16.12 16.12
CA LYS A 82 -16.83 -17.29 16.77
C LYS A 82 -16.07 -17.64 18.06
N GLY A 83 -14.74 -17.52 18.08
CA GLY A 83 -13.92 -17.64 19.29
C GLY A 83 -14.25 -16.56 20.34
N LYS A 84 -14.38 -15.29 19.90
CA LYS A 84 -14.81 -14.18 20.77
C LYS A 84 -16.23 -14.36 21.33
N ILE A 85 -17.17 -14.87 20.54
CA ILE A 85 -18.57 -15.10 20.94
C ILE A 85 -18.72 -16.32 21.86
N LEU A 86 -17.91 -17.38 21.66
CA LEU A 86 -17.99 -18.63 22.43
C LEU A 86 -17.16 -18.62 23.72
N GLY A 87 -16.50 -17.51 24.07
CA GLY A 87 -15.73 -17.36 25.31
C GLY A 87 -14.55 -18.34 25.43
N LYS A 88 -14.09 -18.89 24.30
CA LYS A 88 -12.99 -19.83 24.20
C LYS A 88 -12.24 -19.50 22.92
N ASP A 89 -11.19 -18.69 23.04
CA ASP A 89 -9.83 -18.96 22.53
C ASP A 89 -9.00 -17.67 22.64
N GLN A 90 -7.76 -17.81 23.11
CA GLN A 90 -6.78 -16.72 23.11
C GLN A 90 -6.58 -16.24 21.67
N ILE A 91 -6.45 -14.93 21.47
CA ILE A 91 -6.08 -14.37 20.17
C ILE A 91 -4.74 -15.00 19.74
N PRO A 92 -4.63 -15.58 18.53
CA PRO A 92 -3.45 -16.31 18.10
C PRO A 92 -2.33 -15.35 17.69
N TRP A 93 -1.71 -14.69 18.67
CA TRP A 93 -0.74 -13.62 18.42
C TRP A 93 0.47 -14.06 17.59
N ASP A 94 0.91 -15.32 17.72
CA ASP A 94 1.99 -15.88 16.92
C ASP A 94 1.64 -15.94 15.42
N GLN A 95 0.39 -16.28 15.10
CA GLN A 95 -0.09 -16.26 13.72
C GLN A 95 -0.15 -14.83 13.20
N ILE A 96 -0.65 -13.89 14.01
CA ILE A 96 -0.72 -12.48 13.66
C ILE A 96 0.68 -11.92 13.36
N ALA A 97 1.67 -12.21 14.19
CA ALA A 97 3.05 -11.78 13.96
C ALA A 97 3.61 -12.27 12.62
N ASN A 98 3.42 -13.57 12.31
CA ASN A 98 3.87 -14.15 11.04
C ASN A 98 3.17 -13.53 9.82
N GLU A 99 1.86 -13.30 9.91
CA GLU A 99 1.08 -12.71 8.82
C GLU A 99 1.42 -11.24 8.58
N LEU A 100 1.75 -10.48 9.64
CA LEU A 100 2.26 -9.12 9.51
C LEU A 100 3.59 -9.07 8.73
N LEU A 101 4.43 -10.09 8.89
CA LEU A 101 5.72 -10.24 8.18
C LEU A 101 5.59 -10.86 6.78
N TYR A 102 4.46 -11.50 6.44
CA TYR A 102 4.30 -12.17 5.16
C TYR A 102 4.45 -11.18 3.99
N GLY A 103 5.35 -11.54 3.05
CA GLY A 103 5.93 -10.64 2.06
C GLY A 103 5.43 -10.85 0.64
N GLU A 104 4.91 -9.77 0.06
CA GLU A 104 5.02 -9.29 -1.33
C GLU A 104 5.44 -10.31 -2.41
N GLN A 105 4.63 -11.35 -2.67
CA GLN A 105 4.68 -12.02 -3.97
C GLN A 105 4.01 -11.11 -5.01
N ARG A 106 4.77 -10.82 -6.08
CA ARG A 106 4.51 -9.78 -7.09
C ARG A 106 3.40 -10.15 -8.07
N ASP A 107 2.20 -10.51 -7.58
CA ASP A 107 0.95 -10.37 -8.34
C ASP A 107 0.16 -9.18 -7.78
N GLN A 108 -0.19 -8.24 -8.66
CA GLN A 108 -0.94 -7.03 -8.35
C GLN A 108 -2.30 -7.34 -7.68
N ASN A 109 -2.88 -8.53 -7.94
CA ASN A 109 -4.11 -8.99 -7.30
C ASN A 109 -3.92 -9.58 -5.89
N GLU A 110 -2.78 -10.22 -5.62
CA GLU A 110 -2.44 -10.75 -4.28
C GLU A 110 -2.00 -9.63 -3.33
N TRP A 111 -1.49 -8.53 -3.88
CA TRP A 111 -0.98 -7.42 -3.08
C TRP A 111 -2.06 -6.66 -2.31
N GLN A 112 -3.11 -6.21 -2.98
CA GLN A 112 -4.22 -5.48 -2.33
C GLN A 112 -4.83 -6.29 -1.18
N THR A 113 -4.84 -7.60 -1.37
CA THR A 113 -5.31 -8.61 -0.43
C THR A 113 -4.42 -8.74 0.81
N ILE A 114 -3.10 -8.73 0.65
CA ILE A 114 -2.13 -8.73 1.78
C ILE A 114 -2.32 -7.47 2.64
N VAL A 115 -2.57 -6.33 2.00
CA VAL A 115 -2.74 -5.04 2.67
C VAL A 115 -4.02 -5.02 3.52
N GLU A 116 -5.15 -5.44 2.95
CA GLU A 116 -6.42 -5.54 3.66
C GLU A 116 -6.34 -6.48 4.87
N ARG A 117 -5.58 -7.56 4.75
CA ARG A 117 -5.34 -8.49 5.86
C ARG A 117 -4.46 -7.90 6.96
N LYS A 118 -3.36 -7.21 6.61
CA LYS A 118 -2.52 -6.49 7.60
C LYS A 118 -3.32 -5.40 8.31
N GLU A 119 -4.12 -4.63 7.58
CA GLU A 119 -5.05 -3.63 8.11
C GLU A 119 -5.99 -4.26 9.16
N TRP A 120 -6.55 -5.42 8.84
CA TRP A 120 -7.42 -6.15 9.76
C TRP A 120 -6.72 -6.61 11.04
N TYR A 121 -5.52 -7.18 10.93
CA TYR A 121 -4.73 -7.58 12.08
C TYR A 121 -4.38 -6.38 12.97
N CYS A 122 -3.98 -5.26 12.37
CA CYS A 122 -3.67 -4.03 13.08
C CYS A 122 -4.91 -3.46 13.81
N ARG A 123 -6.11 -3.50 13.20
CA ARG A 123 -7.38 -3.15 13.88
C ARG A 123 -7.72 -4.11 15.01
N THR A 124 -7.44 -5.40 14.84
CA THR A 124 -7.65 -6.41 15.88
C THR A 124 -6.77 -6.11 17.09
N ILE A 125 -5.50 -5.81 16.88
CA ILE A 125 -4.55 -5.35 17.90
C ILE A 125 -5.13 -4.14 18.66
N ILE A 126 -5.51 -3.07 17.95
CA ILE A 126 -6.12 -1.85 18.55
C ILE A 126 -7.35 -2.20 19.38
N SER A 127 -8.28 -2.98 18.83
CA SER A 127 -9.54 -3.32 19.50
C SER A 127 -9.32 -4.12 20.79
N SER A 128 -8.33 -5.01 20.80
CA SER A 128 -8.02 -5.87 21.95
C SER A 128 -7.49 -5.10 23.16
N MET A 129 -6.96 -3.88 22.94
CA MET A 129 -6.41 -3.05 24.01
C MET A 129 -7.47 -2.26 24.78
N ASN A 130 -8.72 -2.25 24.33
CA ASN A 130 -9.84 -1.61 25.02
C ASN A 130 -10.60 -2.58 25.93
N GLU A 131 -10.11 -3.81 26.09
CA GLU A 131 -10.77 -4.89 26.83
C GLU A 131 -10.21 -5.03 28.26
N GLN A 132 -10.98 -5.68 29.14
CA GLN A 132 -10.45 -6.20 30.42
C GLN A 132 -9.33 -7.22 30.10
N ASP A 133 -8.25 -7.24 30.90
CA ASP A 133 -7.02 -8.04 30.70
C ASP A 133 -5.97 -7.49 29.71
N GLN A 134 -5.96 -6.18 29.52
CA GLN A 134 -5.02 -5.46 28.64
C GLN A 134 -3.53 -5.83 28.87
N GLU A 135 -3.08 -5.89 30.12
CA GLU A 135 -1.66 -6.17 30.45
C GLU A 135 -1.22 -7.57 30.00
N GLN A 136 -2.04 -8.60 30.26
CA GLN A 136 -1.75 -9.99 29.84
C GLN A 136 -1.71 -10.12 28.31
N LYS A 137 -2.57 -9.39 27.59
CA LYS A 137 -2.58 -9.37 26.13
C LYS A 137 -1.33 -8.69 25.56
N ILE A 138 -0.88 -7.61 26.18
CA ILE A 138 0.36 -6.92 25.78
C ILE A 138 1.57 -7.84 25.96
N GLU A 139 1.66 -8.52 27.11
CA GLU A 139 2.72 -9.49 27.35
C GLU A 139 2.70 -10.61 26.31
N ALA A 140 1.51 -11.15 25.99
CA ALA A 140 1.36 -12.15 24.94
C ALA A 140 1.76 -11.63 23.55
N MET A 141 1.43 -10.38 23.20
CA MET A 141 1.85 -9.74 21.94
C MET A 141 3.37 -9.52 21.85
N ILE A 142 4.02 -9.18 22.97
CA ILE A 142 5.48 -9.06 23.04
C ILE A 142 6.14 -10.43 22.85
N ASN A 143 5.66 -11.44 23.58
CA ASN A 143 6.23 -12.78 23.56
C ASN A 143 6.07 -13.48 22.19
N SER A 144 4.99 -13.16 21.47
CA SER A 144 4.71 -13.64 20.11
C SER A 144 5.36 -12.82 18.99
N SER A 145 6.19 -11.82 19.31
CA SER A 145 6.87 -10.97 18.32
C SER A 145 5.96 -10.09 17.46
N VAL A 146 4.72 -9.80 17.88
CA VAL A 146 3.81 -8.86 17.18
C VAL A 146 4.43 -7.47 17.11
N VAL A 147 5.04 -7.00 18.21
CA VAL A 147 5.74 -5.71 18.27
C VAL A 147 6.86 -5.63 17.22
N ASN A 148 7.71 -6.66 17.16
CA ASN A 148 8.81 -6.71 16.19
C ASN A 148 8.29 -6.80 14.76
N SER A 149 7.16 -7.45 14.54
CA SER A 149 6.53 -7.57 13.23
C SER A 149 5.97 -6.24 12.74
N LEU A 150 5.29 -5.49 13.62
CA LEU A 150 4.87 -4.12 13.35
C LEU A 150 6.10 -3.23 13.10
N TYR A 151 7.12 -3.30 13.95
CA TYR A 151 8.36 -2.56 13.77
C TYR A 151 9.01 -2.82 12.39
N ASN A 152 9.09 -4.09 11.99
CA ASN A 152 9.61 -4.48 10.68
C ASN A 152 8.77 -3.96 9.53
N ILE A 153 7.44 -3.94 9.64
CA ILE A 153 6.57 -3.31 8.62
C ILE A 153 7.01 -1.87 8.35
N PHE A 154 7.34 -1.10 9.41
CA PHE A 154 7.78 0.28 9.24
C PHE A 154 9.13 0.40 8.52
N ILE A 155 9.99 -0.62 8.62
CA ILE A 155 11.33 -0.63 8.02
C ILE A 155 11.32 -1.21 6.60
N THR A 156 10.50 -2.22 6.32
CA THR A 156 10.64 -3.07 5.13
C THR A 156 9.55 -2.89 4.09
N GLN A 157 8.37 -2.36 4.44
CA GLN A 157 7.21 -2.41 3.54
C GLN A 157 7.17 -1.24 2.56
N ASP A 158 6.79 -1.51 1.30
CA ASP A 158 6.71 -0.49 0.27
C ASP A 158 5.49 0.45 0.53
N ASN A 159 5.70 1.76 0.45
CA ASN A 159 4.89 2.82 1.06
C ASN A 159 3.52 3.29 0.44
N ASP A 160 2.87 2.53 -0.47
CA ASP A 160 1.60 2.85 -1.18
C ASP A 160 0.41 2.20 -0.46
N THR A 161 0.72 1.40 0.55
CA THR A 161 -0.20 0.50 1.25
C THR A 161 0.00 0.54 2.74
N PHE A 162 0.68 1.58 3.20
CA PHE A 162 0.99 1.76 4.60
C PHE A 162 -0.30 2.03 5.38
N SER A 163 -0.69 1.03 6.16
CA SER A 163 -1.91 1.03 6.93
C SER A 163 -1.81 2.05 8.07
N GLN A 164 -2.73 3.03 8.08
CA GLN A 164 -2.92 3.92 9.23
C GLN A 164 -3.18 3.09 10.50
N SER A 165 -3.94 2.00 10.38
CA SER A 165 -4.20 1.10 11.52
C SER A 165 -2.93 0.46 12.06
N CYS A 166 -1.94 0.13 11.23
CA CYS A 166 -0.67 -0.41 11.74
C CYS A 166 0.15 0.65 12.48
N THR A 167 0.11 1.91 12.03
CA THR A 167 0.67 3.05 12.77
C THR A 167 0.00 3.21 14.12
N ASP A 168 -1.33 3.22 14.14
CA ASP A 168 -2.12 3.38 15.36
C ASP A 168 -1.89 2.21 16.33
N ALA A 169 -1.84 0.98 15.82
CA ALA A 169 -1.55 -0.23 16.60
C ALA A 169 -0.17 -0.16 17.26
N PHE A 170 0.85 0.27 16.51
CA PHE A 170 2.20 0.44 17.05
C PHE A 170 2.25 1.54 18.10
N ILE A 171 1.69 2.73 17.82
CA ILE A 171 1.61 3.83 18.79
C ILE A 171 0.91 3.38 20.08
N GLN A 172 -0.13 2.56 19.97
CA GLN A 172 -0.86 2.09 21.14
C GLN A 172 -0.03 1.07 21.95
N LEU A 173 0.71 0.16 21.30
CA LEU A 173 1.64 -0.75 21.95
C LEU A 173 2.83 -0.04 22.60
N SER A 174 3.38 0.99 21.94
CA SER A 174 4.53 1.75 22.45
C SER A 174 4.23 2.52 23.74
N LYS A 175 2.97 2.62 24.18
CA LYS A 175 2.60 3.23 25.46
C LYS A 175 2.94 2.38 26.68
N TYR A 176 3.31 1.10 26.49
CA TYR A 176 3.53 0.16 27.61
C TYR A 176 5.02 -0.10 27.85
N GLY A 177 5.44 -0.01 29.12
CA GLY A 177 6.84 -0.13 29.58
C GLY A 177 7.62 -1.35 29.09
N GLN A 178 6.97 -2.51 28.98
CA GLN A 178 7.62 -3.76 28.58
C GLN A 178 7.93 -3.81 27.07
N VAL A 179 7.10 -3.15 26.26
CA VAL A 179 7.39 -2.94 24.83
C VAL A 179 8.60 -2.02 24.68
N GLN A 180 8.74 -1.07 25.61
CA GLN A 180 9.76 -0.03 25.56
C GLN A 180 11.18 -0.57 25.70
N SER A 181 11.44 -1.37 26.71
CA SER A 181 12.78 -1.92 26.95
C SER A 181 13.30 -2.87 25.85
N LYS A 182 12.40 -3.50 25.07
CA LYS A 182 12.79 -4.48 24.04
C LYS A 182 13.10 -3.84 22.69
N LEU A 183 12.49 -2.69 22.38
CA LEU A 183 12.76 -1.94 21.15
C LEU A 183 14.15 -1.26 21.21
N ASP A 184 14.60 -0.79 22.37
CA ASP A 184 15.85 -0.04 22.53
C ASP A 184 17.12 -0.82 22.10
N ILE A 185 17.13 -2.14 22.27
CA ILE A 185 18.31 -2.99 21.98
C ILE A 185 18.54 -3.17 20.47
N ASP A 186 17.46 -3.29 19.68
CA ASP A 186 17.54 -3.53 18.23
C ASP A 186 17.63 -2.22 17.41
N THR A 187 17.37 -1.06 18.04
CA THR A 187 17.16 0.22 17.35
C THR A 187 18.47 0.91 16.92
N HIS A 188 19.55 0.83 17.71
CA HIS A 188 20.82 1.52 17.44
C HIS A 188 21.43 1.22 16.06
N SER A 189 21.50 -0.07 15.67
CA SER A 189 22.06 -0.45 14.36
C SER A 189 21.17 -0.05 13.18
N ARG A 190 19.86 0.14 13.43
CA ARG A 190 18.84 0.36 12.41
C ARG A 190 18.55 1.84 12.17
N ILE A 191 18.82 2.72 13.15
CA ILE A 191 18.71 4.18 12.99
C ILE A 191 19.54 4.65 11.78
N SER A 192 20.77 4.14 11.63
CA SER A 192 21.65 4.46 10.50
C SER A 192 20.99 4.14 9.14
N ASP A 193 20.41 2.95 8.99
CA ASP A 193 19.78 2.51 7.74
C ASP A 193 18.54 3.36 7.41
N ILE A 194 17.74 3.70 8.42
CA ILE A 194 16.54 4.52 8.23
C ILE A 194 16.92 5.96 7.88
N ILE A 195 17.98 6.51 8.47
CA ILE A 195 18.49 7.84 8.10
C ILE A 195 19.04 7.83 6.67
N ALA A 196 19.76 6.78 6.27
CA ALA A 196 20.27 6.63 4.91
C ALA A 196 19.15 6.68 3.85
N ASN A 197 17.97 6.17 4.17
CA ASN A 197 16.80 6.22 3.28
C ASN A 197 16.27 7.65 3.03
N LEU A 198 16.59 8.63 3.88
CA LEU A 198 16.18 10.04 3.69
C LEU A 198 16.92 10.71 2.53
N TYR A 199 18.03 10.12 2.04
CA TYR A 199 18.74 10.58 0.85
C TYR A 199 18.11 10.08 -0.46
N SER A 200 17.09 9.24 -0.36
CA SER A 200 16.37 8.71 -1.52
C SER A 200 15.67 9.83 -2.30
N ARG A 201 15.61 9.69 -3.63
CA ARG A 201 14.73 10.56 -4.46
C ARG A 201 13.27 10.12 -4.42
N ASN A 202 13.01 8.96 -3.84
CA ASN A 202 11.67 8.43 -3.74
C ASN A 202 10.98 9.06 -2.52
N LEU A 203 10.07 10.00 -2.75
CA LEU A 203 9.27 10.69 -1.72
C LEU A 203 8.56 9.71 -0.77
N ARG A 204 8.17 8.56 -1.33
CA ARG A 204 7.52 7.45 -0.64
C ARG A 204 8.46 6.89 0.45
N VAL A 205 9.71 6.59 0.07
CA VAL A 205 10.78 6.09 0.96
C VAL A 205 11.15 7.12 2.03
N ILE A 206 11.22 8.41 1.66
CA ILE A 206 11.46 9.49 2.62
C ILE A 206 10.34 9.55 3.67
N LYS A 207 9.08 9.58 3.23
CA LYS A 207 7.91 9.65 4.13
C LYS A 207 7.91 8.49 5.13
N GLN A 208 8.20 7.28 4.66
CA GLN A 208 8.23 6.09 5.50
C GLN A 208 9.36 6.15 6.53
N SER A 209 10.55 6.56 6.10
CA SER A 209 11.70 6.72 6.99
C SER A 209 11.40 7.74 8.08
N LEU A 210 10.78 8.87 7.74
CA LEU A 210 10.34 9.87 8.71
C LEU A 210 9.27 9.34 9.66
N ASN A 211 8.30 8.55 9.18
CA ASN A 211 7.29 7.93 10.05
C ASN A 211 7.94 6.98 11.06
N SER A 212 8.85 6.12 10.60
CA SER A 212 9.60 5.18 11.44
C SER A 212 10.41 5.94 12.50
N ILE A 213 11.13 6.97 12.09
CA ILE A 213 11.91 7.84 12.99
C ILE A 213 11.00 8.55 13.99
N PHE A 214 9.89 9.13 13.54
CA PHE A 214 8.91 9.79 14.42
C PHE A 214 8.40 8.82 15.49
N LEU A 215 8.11 7.56 15.13
CA LEU A 215 7.67 6.54 16.07
C LEU A 215 8.76 6.18 17.09
N ILE A 216 10.02 6.04 16.64
CA ILE A 216 11.17 5.82 17.51
C ILE A 216 11.35 6.99 18.49
N ILE A 217 11.35 8.23 18.01
CA ILE A 217 11.52 9.40 18.87
C ILE A 217 10.33 9.53 19.84
N ARG A 218 9.09 9.37 19.34
CA ARG A 218 7.87 9.45 20.16
C ARG A 218 7.85 8.42 21.29
N HIS A 219 8.46 7.26 21.06
CA HIS A 219 8.66 6.25 22.07
C HIS A 219 9.58 6.73 23.19
N GLU A 220 10.73 7.29 22.84
CA GLU A 220 11.66 7.89 23.80
C GLU A 220 11.04 9.05 24.59
N VAL A 221 10.27 9.92 23.93
CA VAL A 221 9.59 11.06 24.57
C VAL A 221 8.69 10.60 25.74
N GLN A 222 8.11 9.40 25.66
CA GLN A 222 7.21 8.89 26.70
C GLN A 222 7.95 8.37 27.94
N ILE A 223 9.23 8.00 27.81
CA ILE A 223 10.02 7.40 28.88
C ILE A 223 11.09 8.33 29.45
N THR A 224 11.51 9.34 28.69
CA THR A 224 12.51 10.32 29.13
C THR A 224 11.85 11.46 29.92
N PRO A 225 12.38 11.81 31.11
CA PRO A 225 11.93 12.98 31.85
C PRO A 225 12.04 14.26 31.02
N SER A 226 11.14 15.23 31.23
CA SER A 226 11.07 16.47 30.43
C SER A 226 12.31 17.38 30.51
N THR A 227 13.26 17.04 31.37
CA THR A 227 14.49 17.77 31.70
C THR A 227 15.73 17.10 31.14
N GLU A 228 15.60 15.94 30.51
CA GLU A 228 16.73 15.16 30.01
C GLU A 228 16.62 14.97 28.49
N PRO A 229 17.75 15.01 27.76
CA PRO A 229 17.77 14.66 26.35
C PRO A 229 17.50 13.15 26.16
N TYR A 230 17.07 12.76 24.96
CA TYR A 230 16.76 11.36 24.66
C TYR A 230 18.00 10.47 24.59
N SER A 231 17.82 9.19 24.93
CA SER A 231 18.87 8.17 24.96
C SER A 231 19.54 8.01 23.60
N HIS A 232 18.76 7.87 22.54
CA HIS A 232 19.24 7.70 21.16
C HIS A 232 19.53 9.04 20.46
N PHE A 233 19.42 10.17 21.15
CA PHE A 233 19.74 11.47 20.55
C PHE A 233 21.15 11.46 19.93
N LEU A 234 22.14 10.90 20.66
CA LEU A 234 23.51 10.84 20.19
C LEU A 234 23.66 9.99 18.92
N ASP A 235 22.84 8.96 18.75
CA ASP A 235 22.81 8.19 17.50
C ASP A 235 22.32 9.07 16.34
N PHE A 236 21.22 9.80 16.53
CA PHE A 236 20.69 10.72 15.51
C PHE A 236 21.69 11.85 15.18
N GLU A 237 22.39 12.39 16.17
CA GLU A 237 23.43 13.42 15.98
C GLU A 237 24.63 12.85 15.21
N GLN A 238 25.12 11.67 15.61
CA GLN A 238 26.24 10.99 14.95
C GLN A 238 25.98 10.72 13.46
N TYR A 239 24.74 10.40 13.09
CA TYR A 239 24.35 10.15 11.70
C TYR A 239 23.90 11.40 10.94
N GLY A 240 24.01 12.61 11.53
CA GLY A 240 23.63 13.86 10.88
C GLY A 240 22.14 13.97 10.58
N ALA A 241 21.29 13.35 11.41
CA ALA A 241 19.87 13.22 11.14
C ALA A 241 19.15 14.57 11.09
N ILE A 242 19.50 15.49 12.01
CA ILE A 242 18.84 16.80 12.14
C ILE A 242 18.99 17.61 10.85
N ASP A 243 20.20 17.71 10.32
CA ASP A 243 20.49 18.41 9.06
C ASP A 243 19.72 17.77 7.90
N GLN A 244 19.66 16.43 7.89
CA GLN A 244 18.94 15.71 6.84
C GLN A 244 17.41 15.91 6.94
N PHE A 245 16.83 15.93 8.14
CA PHE A 245 15.43 16.27 8.33
C PHE A 245 15.15 17.69 7.87
N TYR A 246 16.03 18.63 8.23
CA TYR A 246 15.84 20.03 7.88
C TYR A 246 15.93 20.23 6.37
N LYS A 247 16.89 19.56 5.71
CA LYS A 247 16.96 19.53 4.25
C LYS A 247 15.67 18.96 3.63
N VAL A 248 15.17 17.83 4.14
CA VAL A 248 13.90 17.25 3.68
C VAL A 248 12.73 18.23 3.88
N PHE A 249 12.70 18.96 4.99
CA PHE A 249 11.70 19.99 5.26
C PHE A 249 11.78 21.17 4.26
N GLN A 250 12.98 21.61 3.89
CA GLN A 250 13.20 22.69 2.93
C GLN A 250 12.85 22.27 1.51
N ASP A 251 13.41 21.15 1.05
CA ASP A 251 13.45 20.76 -0.36
C ASP A 251 12.16 20.08 -0.86
N ASN A 252 11.23 19.73 0.04
CA ASN A 252 10.00 19.02 -0.33
C ASN A 252 8.77 19.93 -0.27
N ASP A 253 7.94 19.82 -1.31
CA ASP A 253 6.63 20.48 -1.40
C ASP A 253 5.50 19.63 -0.80
N ASN A 254 5.74 18.35 -0.53
CA ASN A 254 4.74 17.47 0.06
C ASN A 254 4.52 17.82 1.54
N SER A 255 3.32 18.28 1.87
CA SER A 255 2.95 18.73 3.23
C SER A 255 3.13 17.63 4.29
N ASP A 256 2.81 16.37 3.99
CA ASP A 256 2.95 15.29 4.97
C ASP A 256 4.41 15.04 5.33
N ILE A 257 5.29 15.08 4.34
CA ILE A 257 6.74 14.92 4.53
C ILE A 257 7.28 16.10 5.36
N LYS A 258 6.89 17.33 5.03
CA LYS A 258 7.28 18.52 5.81
C LYS A 258 6.78 18.44 7.25
N ASN A 259 5.53 18.03 7.44
CA ASN A 259 4.93 17.85 8.77
C ASN A 259 5.77 16.88 9.59
N MET A 260 6.05 15.68 9.06
CA MET A 260 6.82 14.68 9.78
C MET A 260 8.26 15.11 10.03
N ALA A 261 8.94 15.71 9.05
CA ALA A 261 10.29 16.24 9.24
C ALA A 261 10.33 17.30 10.35
N SER A 262 9.39 18.26 10.35
CA SER A 262 9.31 19.29 11.39
C SER A 262 9.03 18.72 12.78
N LEU A 263 8.18 17.69 12.86
CA LEU A 263 7.89 16.99 14.11
C LEU A 263 9.11 16.24 14.63
N CYS A 264 9.85 15.53 13.77
CA CYS A 264 11.07 14.81 14.16
C CYS A 264 12.14 15.78 14.69
N ILE A 265 12.38 16.90 13.98
CA ILE A 265 13.33 17.93 14.42
C ILE A 265 12.91 18.49 15.78
N GLY A 266 11.65 18.91 15.90
CA GLY A 266 11.18 19.53 17.14
C GLY A 266 11.19 18.56 18.32
N GLN A 267 10.92 17.28 18.10
CA GLN A 267 11.02 16.28 19.17
C GLN A 267 12.47 16.02 19.56
N LEU A 268 13.40 15.85 18.62
CA LEU A 268 14.82 15.64 18.95
C LEU A 268 15.44 16.81 19.71
N GLN A 269 14.94 18.02 19.51
CA GLN A 269 15.36 19.22 20.25
C GLN A 269 14.72 19.33 21.65
N HIS A 270 14.12 18.26 22.15
CA HIS A 270 13.62 18.20 23.52
C HIS A 270 14.74 18.39 24.55
N ALA A 271 14.46 19.24 25.55
CA ALA A 271 15.42 19.63 26.59
C ALA A 271 16.74 20.20 26.02
N ARG A 272 16.72 20.66 24.76
CA ARG A 272 17.88 21.22 24.05
C ARG A 272 17.50 22.53 23.37
N ARG A 273 18.52 23.35 23.13
CA ARG A 273 18.40 24.58 22.35
C ARG A 273 18.80 24.30 20.91
N PHE A 274 18.10 24.90 19.96
CA PHE A 274 18.57 24.90 18.58
C PHE A 274 19.88 25.70 18.48
N GLU A 275 20.84 25.17 17.73
CA GLU A 275 22.12 25.86 17.46
C GLU A 275 21.99 26.85 16.30
N ASP A 276 21.14 26.52 15.31
CA ASP A 276 20.83 27.36 14.15
C ASP A 276 19.53 28.14 14.40
N ASP A 277 19.65 29.47 14.51
CA ASP A 277 18.52 30.36 14.75
C ASP A 277 17.53 30.43 13.57
N ASP A 278 17.99 30.27 12.33
CA ASP A 278 17.13 30.27 11.14
C ASP A 278 16.31 28.97 11.07
N MET A 279 16.95 27.83 11.38
CA MET A 279 16.26 26.55 11.53
C MET A 279 15.21 26.62 12.63
N LYS A 280 15.58 27.16 13.80
CA LYS A 280 14.70 27.33 14.95
C LYS A 280 13.45 28.12 14.59
N GLU A 281 13.63 29.30 14.00
CA GLU A 281 12.51 30.17 13.64
C GLU A 281 11.55 29.47 12.67
N GLN A 282 12.07 28.84 11.63
CA GLN A 282 11.26 28.17 10.62
C GLN A 282 10.49 26.97 11.19
N ILE A 283 11.13 26.13 12.00
CA ILE A 283 10.49 24.96 12.60
C ILE A 283 9.44 25.36 13.63
N ILE A 284 9.72 26.34 14.50
CA ILE A 284 8.75 26.82 15.49
C ILE A 284 7.54 27.46 14.80
N ASN A 285 7.76 28.30 13.78
CA ASN A 285 6.68 28.93 13.02
C ASN A 285 5.81 27.88 12.32
N TYR A 286 6.43 26.87 11.71
CA TYR A 286 5.71 25.79 11.04
C TYR A 286 4.89 24.93 12.01
N LEU A 287 5.49 24.46 13.11
CA LEU A 287 4.78 23.72 14.15
C LEU A 287 3.65 24.53 14.78
N THR A 288 3.84 25.84 14.95
CA THR A 288 2.80 26.75 15.43
C THR A 288 1.62 26.81 14.47
N ALA A 289 1.86 26.86 13.15
CA ALA A 289 0.81 26.79 12.16
C ALA A 289 0.07 25.44 12.21
N LEU A 290 0.81 24.32 12.32
CA LEU A 290 0.21 22.99 12.45
C LEU A 290 -0.66 22.84 13.69
N SER A 291 -0.25 23.44 14.82
CA SER A 291 -1.01 23.39 16.07
C SER A 291 -2.38 24.08 15.99
N LYS A 292 -2.57 24.99 15.02
CA LYS A 292 -3.78 25.79 14.82
C LYS A 292 -4.74 25.20 13.78
N ILE A 293 -4.43 24.05 13.18
CA ILE A 293 -5.32 23.39 12.22
C ILE A 293 -6.61 22.98 12.95
N GLU A 294 -7.78 23.41 12.45
CA GLU A 294 -9.09 23.04 12.99
C GLU A 294 -9.47 21.62 12.58
N ASP A 295 -8.80 20.63 13.18
CA ASP A 295 -9.16 19.22 13.12
C ASP A 295 -8.81 18.56 14.45
N ASP A 296 -9.78 18.53 15.37
CA ASP A 296 -9.64 18.01 16.74
C ASP A 296 -9.19 16.53 16.79
N ASN A 297 -9.21 15.81 15.67
CA ASN A 297 -8.72 14.43 15.56
C ASN A 297 -7.39 14.28 14.80
N SER A 298 -6.77 15.37 14.37
CA SER A 298 -5.48 15.33 13.70
C SER A 298 -4.35 14.95 14.67
N VAL A 299 -3.76 13.77 14.44
CA VAL A 299 -2.54 13.32 15.14
C VAL A 299 -1.40 14.32 14.96
N VAL A 300 -1.32 14.96 13.79
CA VAL A 300 -0.30 15.96 13.46
C VAL A 300 -0.47 17.20 14.33
N GLN A 301 -1.69 17.73 14.46
CA GLN A 301 -1.98 18.90 15.31
C GLN A 301 -1.62 18.64 16.77
N LYS A 302 -2.10 17.52 17.33
CA LYS A 302 -1.81 17.12 18.73
C LYS A 302 -0.32 16.93 18.97
N SER A 303 0.39 16.32 18.01
CA SER A 303 1.83 16.13 18.09
C SER A 303 2.56 17.47 18.03
N ALA A 304 2.15 18.39 17.15
CA ALA A 304 2.74 19.72 17.07
C ALA A 304 2.56 20.54 18.36
N MET A 305 1.37 20.52 18.97
CA MET A 305 1.11 21.16 20.26
C MET A 305 2.01 20.61 21.36
N GLN A 306 2.14 19.29 21.45
CA GLN A 306 2.98 18.65 22.44
C GLN A 306 4.47 18.96 22.22
N THR A 307 4.92 18.94 20.97
CA THR A 307 6.30 19.29 20.61
C THR A 307 6.62 20.74 20.98
N LEU A 308 5.75 21.70 20.67
CA LEU A 308 5.93 23.10 21.06
C LEU A 308 6.01 23.28 22.58
N LYS A 309 5.14 22.61 23.32
CA LYS A 309 5.16 22.64 24.80
C LYS A 309 6.51 22.16 25.36
N ASN A 310 7.10 21.17 24.70
CA ASN A 310 8.39 20.58 25.08
C ASN A 310 9.60 21.42 24.64
N LEU A 311 9.46 22.25 23.60
CA LEU A 311 10.52 23.09 23.06
C LEU A 311 10.63 24.44 23.75
N LEU A 312 9.52 25.17 23.86
CA LEU A 312 9.48 26.58 24.25
C LEU A 312 10.18 26.93 25.58
N PRO A 313 10.21 26.06 26.61
CA PRO A 313 10.95 26.36 27.84
C PRO A 313 12.47 26.50 27.67
N TYR A 314 13.01 26.04 26.54
CA TYR A 314 14.45 25.92 26.28
C TYR A 314 14.95 26.79 25.11
N GLN A 315 14.09 27.66 24.55
CA GLN A 315 14.38 28.52 23.40
C GLN A 315 14.53 30.00 23.76
#